data_AF-H2Z5P7-F1
#
_entry.id   AF-H2Z5P7-F1
#
_cell.length_a   1.000
_cell.length_b   1.000
_cell.length_c   1.000
_cell.angle_alpha   90.00
_cell.angle_beta   90.00
_cell.angle_gamma   90.00
#
_symmetry.space_group_name_H-M   'P 1'
#
loop_
_entity.id
_entity.type
_entity.pdbx_description
1 polymer ?
#
loop_
_entity_poly.entity_id
_entity_poly.type
_entity_poly.pdbx_seq_one_letter_code
_entity_poly.pdbx_strand_id
1 'polypeptide(L)'
;MLPNFRWRRLLSLTRKLQSNIWKHKGTLSEKTVEKTQWSTMLLTAGFTCCVVSILDDKFVTYTMVSGTSMQPCLNPVSSKSNDRVLIDRTPKWNHKKLQRGDLVIYRTTRNPD
;
A
#
# COMPACT_ATOMS: atom_id res chain seq x y z
N MET A 1 -7.01 11.90 -18.55
CA MET A 1 -7.46 12.74 -17.42
C MET A 1 -7.29 11.93 -16.14
N LEU A 2 -6.30 12.26 -15.31
CA LEU A 2 -6.04 11.57 -14.04
C LEU A 2 -7.04 12.06 -12.98
N PRO A 3 -7.61 11.20 -12.12
CA PRO A 3 -8.31 11.67 -10.94
C PRO A 3 -7.27 12.26 -9.99
N ASN A 4 -7.33 13.58 -9.79
CA ASN A 4 -6.56 14.29 -8.78
C ASN A 4 -6.97 13.79 -7.39
N PHE A 5 -6.36 12.70 -6.93
CA PHE A 5 -6.56 12.19 -5.58
C PHE A 5 -5.96 13.22 -4.61
N ARG A 6 -6.82 14.04 -4.01
CA ARG A 6 -6.43 15.18 -3.18
C ARG A 6 -5.94 14.70 -1.81
N TRP A 7 -4.70 14.20 -1.76
CA TRP A 7 -4.00 13.79 -0.53
C TRP A 7 -4.10 14.82 0.60
N ARG A 8 -4.03 16.12 0.26
CA ARG A 8 -4.20 17.22 1.22
C ARG A 8 -5.58 17.20 1.91
N ARG A 9 -6.63 16.80 1.21
CA ARG A 9 -7.99 16.70 1.75
C ARG A 9 -8.11 15.50 2.68
N LEU A 10 -7.55 14.35 2.31
CA LEU A 10 -7.51 13.15 3.16
C LEU A 10 -6.74 13.42 4.47
N LEU A 11 -5.55 14.02 4.37
CA LEU A 11 -4.74 14.41 5.54
C LEU A 11 -5.42 15.46 6.41
N SER A 12 -6.19 16.38 5.81
CA SER A 12 -6.96 17.36 6.58
C SER A 12 -8.11 16.72 7.36
N LEU A 13 -8.74 15.68 6.79
CA LEU A 13 -9.84 14.95 7.43
C LEU A 13 -9.33 14.08 8.58
N THR A 14 -8.19 13.39 8.42
CA THR A 14 -7.58 12.61 9.50
C THR A 14 -7.12 13.50 10.66
N ARG A 15 -6.55 14.68 10.38
CA ARG A 15 -6.21 15.66 11.42
C ARG A 15 -7.42 16.21 12.16
N LYS A 16 -8.51 16.52 11.44
CA LYS A 16 -9.77 16.98 12.07
C LYS A 16 -10.37 15.91 12.98
N LEU A 17 -10.39 14.64 12.53
CA LEU A 17 -10.84 13.51 13.33
C LEU A 17 -10.01 13.36 14.62
N GLN A 18 -8.68 13.41 14.53
CA GLN A 18 -7.81 13.38 15.72
C GLN A 18 -8.09 14.54 16.70
N SER A 19 -8.29 15.76 16.19
CA SER A 19 -8.56 16.92 17.05
C SER A 19 -9.90 16.84 17.79
N ASN A 20 -10.94 16.27 17.16
CA ASN A 20 -12.25 16.10 17.78
C ASN A 20 -12.24 14.98 18.83
N ILE A 21 -11.48 13.90 18.58
CA ILE A 21 -11.27 12.83 19.56
C ILE A 21 -10.55 13.37 20.80
N TRP A 22 -9.59 14.28 20.62
CA TRP A 22 -8.83 14.84 21.74
C TRP A 22 -9.68 15.78 22.62
N LYS A 23 -10.58 16.57 22.02
CA LYS A 23 -11.49 17.46 22.77
C LYS A 23 -12.52 16.72 23.63
N HIS A 24 -12.91 15.50 23.26
CA HIS A 24 -13.90 14.71 24.00
C HIS A 24 -13.32 13.91 25.18
N LYS A 25 -12.00 13.88 25.38
CA LYS A 25 -11.38 13.16 26.52
C LYS A 25 -11.54 13.85 27.88
N GLY A 26 -12.00 15.10 27.93
CA GLY A 26 -12.08 15.89 29.17
C GLY A 26 -13.29 15.62 30.08
N THR A 27 -14.31 14.86 29.63
CA THR A 27 -15.61 14.79 30.34
C THR A 27 -16.21 13.38 30.47
N LEU A 28 -15.47 12.31 30.17
CA LEU A 28 -16.01 10.95 30.12
C LEU A 28 -15.36 10.01 31.13
N SER A 29 -16.19 9.25 31.85
CA SER A 29 -15.84 8.18 32.79
C SER A 29 -14.83 7.19 32.16
N GLU A 30 -13.85 6.74 32.94
CA GLU A 30 -12.73 5.88 32.49
C GLU A 30 -13.18 4.67 31.65
N LYS A 31 -14.31 4.03 32.01
CA LYS A 31 -14.88 2.89 31.25
C LYS A 31 -15.37 3.28 29.85
N THR A 32 -15.83 4.51 29.68
CA THR A 32 -16.27 5.04 28.38
C THR A 32 -15.07 5.48 27.54
N VAL A 33 -14.01 6.00 28.18
CA VAL A 33 -12.75 6.37 27.53
C VAL A 33 -12.04 5.14 26.94
N GLU A 34 -12.01 4.03 27.68
CA GLU A 34 -11.39 2.78 27.22
C GLU A 34 -12.13 2.19 26.00
N LYS A 35 -13.47 2.07 26.05
CA LYS A 35 -14.28 1.64 24.90
C LYS A 35 -14.13 2.54 23.67
N THR A 36 -13.99 3.85 23.88
CA THR A 36 -13.78 4.83 22.79
C THR A 36 -12.37 4.72 22.20
N GLN A 37 -11.38 4.34 23.01
CA GLN A 37 -10.01 4.09 22.55
C GLN A 37 -9.93 2.83 21.68
N TRP A 38 -10.58 1.74 22.08
CA TRP A 38 -10.64 0.52 21.28
C TRP A 38 -11.38 0.73 19.96
N SER A 39 -12.51 1.45 19.97
CA SER A 39 -13.27 1.73 18.74
C SER A 39 -12.49 2.62 17.77
N THR A 40 -11.77 3.65 18.27
CA THR A 40 -10.92 4.50 17.43
C THR A 40 -9.69 3.76 16.89
N MET A 41 -9.08 2.85 17.67
CA MET A 41 -8.01 1.98 17.17
C MET A 41 -8.51 1.04 16.07
N LEU A 42 -9.66 0.41 16.24
CA LEU A 42 -10.26 -0.46 15.23
C LEU A 42 -10.62 0.30 13.96
N LEU A 43 -11.21 1.48 14.07
CA LEU A 43 -11.51 2.34 12.92
C LEU A 43 -10.24 2.77 12.18
N THR A 44 -9.18 3.12 12.92
CA THR A 44 -7.90 3.53 12.32
C THR A 44 -7.20 2.34 11.65
N ALA A 45 -7.20 1.17 12.28
CA ALA A 45 -6.64 -0.05 11.72
C ALA A 45 -7.40 -0.49 10.46
N GLY A 46 -8.74 -0.49 10.51
CA GLY A 46 -9.59 -0.79 9.36
C GLY A 46 -9.37 0.18 8.21
N PHE A 47 -9.34 1.49 8.49
CA PHE A 47 -9.04 2.51 7.48
C PHE A 47 -7.66 2.30 6.85
N THR A 48 -6.63 2.05 7.66
CA THR A 48 -5.26 1.82 7.19
C THR A 48 -5.18 0.58 6.32
N CYS A 49 -5.81 -0.52 6.73
CA CYS A 49 -5.88 -1.77 5.96
C CYS A 49 -6.55 -1.54 4.60
N CYS A 50 -7.70 -0.86 4.56
CA CYS A 50 -8.40 -0.54 3.32
C CYS A 50 -7.56 0.35 2.40
N VAL A 51 -6.91 1.39 2.94
CA VAL A 51 -6.05 2.28 2.15
C VAL A 51 -4.85 1.54 1.59
N VAL A 52 -4.17 0.72 2.40
CA VAL A 52 -3.03 -0.10 1.96
C VAL A 52 -3.47 -1.09 0.88
N SER A 53 -4.64 -1.72 1.03
CA SER A 53 -5.18 -2.65 0.03
C SER A 53 -5.48 -1.95 -1.30
N ILE A 54 -6.05 -0.74 -1.26
CA ILE A 54 -6.30 0.06 -2.46
C ILE A 54 -4.99 0.50 -3.10
N LEU A 55 -4.01 0.92 -2.31
CA LEU A 55 -2.68 1.28 -2.82
C LEU A 55 -1.99 0.08 -3.47
N ASP A 56 -2.08 -1.11 -2.86
CA ASP A 56 -1.53 -2.33 -3.43
C ASP A 56 -2.16 -2.66 -4.78
N ASP A 57 -3.50 -2.66 -4.86
CA ASP A 57 -4.20 -2.99 -6.09
C ASP A 57 -4.01 -1.93 -7.19
N LYS A 58 -3.95 -0.64 -6.82
CA LYS A 58 -4.04 0.48 -7.77
C LYS A 58 -2.74 1.21 -8.09
N PHE A 59 -1.68 1.09 -7.28
CA PHE A 59 -0.51 1.94 -7.49
C PHE A 59 0.80 1.19 -7.36
N VAL A 60 0.99 0.46 -6.26
CA VAL A 60 2.30 -0.12 -5.97
C VAL A 60 2.12 -1.47 -5.34
N THR A 61 2.75 -2.52 -5.87
CA THR A 61 2.66 -3.86 -5.28
C THR A 61 4.00 -4.38 -4.81
N TYR A 62 3.98 -5.21 -3.78
CA TYR A 62 5.16 -5.87 -3.23
C TYR A 62 5.15 -7.34 -3.57
N THR A 63 6.26 -7.86 -4.13
CA THR A 63 6.36 -9.28 -4.46
C THR A 63 7.78 -9.81 -4.32
N MET A 64 7.89 -11.12 -4.23
CA MET A 64 9.16 -11.84 -4.15
C MET A 64 9.47 -12.41 -5.53
N VAL A 65 10.68 -12.18 -6.02
CA VAL A 65 11.15 -12.75 -7.28
C VAL A 65 11.78 -14.11 -6.96
N SER A 66 11.30 -15.15 -7.63
CA SER A 66 11.87 -16.50 -7.53
C SER A 66 12.45 -16.93 -8.88
N GLY A 67 13.46 -17.82 -8.81
CA GLY A 67 14.13 -18.35 -10.00
C GLY A 67 15.38 -17.57 -10.42
N THR A 68 15.96 -18.00 -11.55
CA THR A 68 17.29 -17.58 -12.03
C THR A 68 17.25 -16.72 -13.29
N SER A 69 16.08 -16.52 -13.91
CA SER A 69 15.92 -15.83 -15.21
C SER A 69 16.34 -14.35 -15.19
N MET A 70 16.36 -13.72 -14.02
CA MET A 70 16.73 -12.32 -13.83
C MET A 70 18.14 -12.13 -13.27
N GLN A 71 18.93 -13.21 -13.16
CA GLN A 71 20.32 -13.13 -12.75
C GLN A 71 21.19 -12.44 -13.79
N PRO A 72 22.22 -11.67 -13.38
CA PRO A 72 22.65 -11.45 -12.00
C PRO A 72 21.94 -10.28 -11.30
N CYS A 73 21.05 -9.57 -12.00
CA CYS A 73 20.45 -8.32 -11.50
C CYS A 73 19.50 -8.55 -10.31
N LEU A 74 18.74 -9.65 -10.34
CA LEU A 74 17.90 -10.12 -9.23
C LEU A 74 18.24 -11.57 -8.92
N ASN A 75 18.22 -11.92 -7.63
CA ASN A 75 18.60 -13.22 -7.06
C ASN A 75 20.00 -13.69 -7.50
N PRO A 76 21.09 -12.94 -7.25
CA PRO A 76 22.41 -13.35 -7.72
C PRO A 76 22.79 -14.74 -7.20
N VAL A 77 23.60 -15.49 -7.96
CA VAL A 77 23.90 -16.93 -7.72
C VAL A 77 24.41 -17.22 -6.31
N SER A 78 25.09 -16.25 -5.67
CA SER A 78 25.61 -16.35 -4.31
C SER A 78 24.60 -15.98 -3.21
N SER A 79 23.43 -15.44 -3.57
CA SER A 79 22.41 -15.03 -2.61
C SER A 79 21.66 -16.23 -2.07
N LYS A 80 21.59 -16.33 -0.73
CA LYS A 80 20.78 -17.32 -0.01
C LYS A 80 19.31 -16.90 0.13
N SER A 81 18.97 -15.70 -0.31
CA SER A 81 17.64 -15.11 -0.14
C SER A 81 17.06 -14.64 -1.48
N ASN A 82 15.75 -14.82 -1.61
CA ASN A 82 15.00 -14.25 -2.72
C ASN A 82 14.82 -12.74 -2.55
N ASP A 83 15.04 -12.01 -3.62
CA ASP A 83 14.86 -10.57 -3.68
C ASP A 83 13.38 -10.21 -3.61
N ARG A 84 13.12 -9.13 -2.88
CA ARG A 84 11.81 -8.54 -2.71
C ARG A 84 11.77 -7.23 -3.47
N VAL A 85 10.84 -7.11 -4.40
CA VAL A 85 10.73 -5.95 -5.28
C VAL A 85 9.44 -5.19 -5.02
N LEU A 86 9.54 -3.87 -5.12
CA LEU A 86 8.42 -2.94 -5.09
C LEU A 86 8.14 -2.50 -6.53
N ILE A 87 6.91 -2.65 -6.99
CA ILE A 87 6.55 -2.52 -8.40
C ILE A 87 5.52 -1.43 -8.56
N ASP A 88 5.79 -0.46 -9.45
CA ASP A 88 4.79 0.49 -9.90
C ASP A 88 3.78 -0.19 -10.85
N ARG A 89 2.51 -0.20 -10.46
CA ARG A 89 1.39 -0.69 -11.27
C ARG A 89 0.83 0.37 -12.21
N THR A 90 1.22 1.65 -12.09
CA THR A 90 0.73 2.73 -12.95
C THR A 90 0.82 2.42 -14.45
N PRO A 91 1.89 1.75 -14.96
CA PRO A 91 1.97 1.26 -16.33
C PRO A 91 0.80 0.39 -16.81
N LYS A 92 0.06 -0.25 -15.90
CA LYS A 92 -1.15 -1.04 -16.22
C LYS A 92 -2.25 -0.18 -16.84
N TRP A 93 -2.38 1.08 -16.42
CA TRP A 93 -3.39 2.02 -16.95
C TRP A 93 -2.81 3.06 -17.91
N ASN A 94 -1.49 3.25 -17.91
CA ASN A 94 -0.81 4.17 -18.82
C ASN A 94 0.46 3.53 -19.41
N HIS A 95 0.29 2.75 -20.47
CA HIS A 95 1.36 2.03 -21.13
C HIS A 95 2.48 2.92 -21.68
N LYS A 96 2.22 4.21 -21.94
CA LYS A 96 3.24 5.17 -22.41
C LYS A 96 4.35 5.43 -21.38
N LYS A 97 4.14 5.02 -20.12
CA LYS A 97 5.17 5.12 -19.07
C LYS A 97 6.22 4.01 -19.14
N LEU A 98 5.96 2.92 -19.85
CA LEU A 98 6.93 1.84 -20.01
C LEU A 98 8.01 2.25 -21.00
N GLN A 99 9.27 2.05 -20.62
CA GLN A 99 10.43 2.32 -21.45
C GLN A 99 11.19 1.02 -21.72
N ARG A 100 11.97 1.04 -22.81
CA ARG A 100 12.84 -0.09 -23.14
C ARG A 100 13.94 -0.16 -22.08
N GLY A 101 14.08 -1.33 -21.45
CA GLY A 101 15.02 -1.56 -20.35
C GLY A 101 14.34 -1.67 -18.98
N ASP A 102 13.06 -1.31 -18.87
CA ASP A 102 12.31 -1.48 -17.62
C ASP A 102 12.08 -2.96 -17.31
N LEU A 103 12.21 -3.31 -16.03
CA LEU A 103 11.82 -4.61 -15.50
C LEU A 103 10.32 -4.63 -15.23
N VAL A 104 9.61 -5.57 -15.86
CA VAL A 104 8.15 -5.66 -15.79
C VAL A 104 7.70 -7.03 -15.30
N ILE A 105 6.62 -7.04 -14.53
CA ILE A 105 5.87 -8.26 -14.24
C ILE A 105 4.67 -8.32 -15.17
N TYR A 106 4.51 -9.46 -15.83
CA TYR A 106 3.37 -9.76 -16.67
C TYR A 106 2.82 -11.15 -16.33
N ARG A 107 1.53 -11.36 -16.59
CA ARG A 107 0.93 -12.70 -16.53
C ARG A 107 1.05 -13.32 -17.91
N THR A 108 1.78 -14.41 -18.04
CA THR A 108 1.78 -15.24 -19.25
C THR A 108 0.48 -16.04 -19.31
N THR A 109 -0.12 -16.15 -20.50
CA THR A 109 -1.25 -17.05 -20.78
C THR A 109 -0.81 -18.43 -21.26
N ARG A 110 0.50 -18.60 -21.56
CA ARG A 110 1.08 -19.92 -21.82
C ARG A 110 1.32 -20.61 -20.48
N ASN A 111 0.82 -21.84 -20.39
CA ASN A 111 0.79 -22.73 -19.24
C ASN A 111 1.98 -22.51 -18.29
N PRO A 112 1.76 -22.17 -17.01
CA PRO A 112 2.79 -21.73 -16.07
C PRO A 112 3.35 -22.88 -15.20
N ASP A 113 3.32 -24.12 -15.68
CA ASP A 113 4.00 -25.21 -14.98
C ASP A 113 5.50 -24.90 -14.84
#